data_AF-A0A975GGY1-F1
#
_entry.id   AF-A0A975GGY1-F1
#
_cell.length_a   1.000
_cell.length_b   1.000
_cell.length_c   1.000
_cell.angle_alpha   90.00
_cell.angle_beta   90.00
_cell.angle_gamma   90.00
#
_symmetry.space_group_name_H-M   'P 1'
#
loop_
_entity.id
_entity.type
_entity.pdbx_description
1 polymer ?
#
loop_
_entity_poly.entity_id
_entity_poly.type
_entity_poly.pdbx_seq_one_letter_code
_entity_poly.pdbx_strand_id
1 'polypeptide(L)' 'MASAAAETMVKMIESLPDRLQDRVLEHIREYIEDIRDELKWDESFSRSQNKLIAAARQARKEISEGKAVPFDLDAL' A
#
# COMPACT_ATOMS: atom_id res chain seq x y z
N MET A 1 24.57 3.88 -8.68
CA MET A 1 25.48 3.82 -7.52
C MET A 1 24.64 3.53 -6.30
N ALA A 2 24.98 2.52 -5.49
CA ALA A 2 24.39 2.40 -4.16
C ALA A 2 24.76 3.65 -3.36
N SER A 3 23.85 4.17 -2.54
CA SER A 3 24.21 5.26 -1.63
C SER A 3 25.15 4.72 -0.55
N ALA A 4 26.00 5.57 0.02
CA ALA A 4 26.85 5.20 1.16
C ALA A 4 26.03 4.61 2.33
N ALA A 5 24.78 5.04 2.48
CA ALA A 5 23.84 4.48 3.45
C ALA A 5 23.44 3.03 3.13
N ALA A 6 23.19 2.70 1.85
CA ALA A 6 22.87 1.34 1.44
C ALA A 6 24.04 0.38 1.69
N GLU A 7 25.26 0.81 1.39
CA GLU A 7 26.48 0.03 1.68
C GLU A 7 26.65 -0.22 3.19
N THR A 8 26.39 0.81 4.01
CA THR A 8 26.44 0.69 5.47
C THR A 8 25.41 -0.30 5.99
N MET A 9 24.17 -0.26 5.48
CA MET A 9 23.12 -1.22 5.88
C MET A 9 23.50 -2.66 5.54
N VAL A 10 24.09 -2.91 4.36
CA VAL A 10 24.57 -4.24 3.99
C VAL A 10 25.62 -4.72 4.99
N LYS A 11 26.59 -3.87 5.35
CA LYS A 11 27.63 -4.22 6.34
C LYS A 11 27.06 -4.47 7.74
N MET A 12 26.03 -3.72 8.14
CA MET A 12 25.34 -3.95 9.40
C MET A 12 24.66 -5.32 9.42
N ILE A 13 23.99 -5.71 8.34
CA ILE A 13 23.36 -7.04 8.23
C ILE A 13 24.42 -8.15 8.25
N GLU A 14 25.48 -8.02 7.45
CA GLU A 14 26.59 -9.00 7.38
C GLU A 14 27.28 -9.23 8.74
N SER A 15 27.23 -8.25 9.65
CA SER A 15 27.84 -8.35 10.99
C SER A 15 27.00 -9.15 12.01
N LEU A 16 25.76 -9.50 11.66
CA LEU A 16 24.89 -10.31 12.51
C LEU A 16 25.21 -11.82 12.35
N PRO A 17 24.93 -12.65 13.35
CA PRO A 17 24.89 -14.10 13.19
C PRO A 17 23.91 -14.53 12.09
N ASP A 18 24.22 -15.59 11.33
CA ASP A 18 23.43 -16.04 10.17
C ASP A 18 21.92 -16.11 10.43
N ARG A 19 21.51 -16.70 11.55
CA ARG A 19 20.09 -16.82 11.93
C ARG A 19 19.38 -15.47 12.11
N LEU A 20 20.13 -14.43 12.48
CA LEU A 20 19.61 -13.07 12.60
C LEU A 20 19.68 -12.31 11.27
N GLN A 21 20.62 -12.64 10.38
CA GLN A 21 20.65 -12.09 9.02
C GLN A 21 19.37 -12.44 8.25
N ASP A 22 19.00 -13.73 8.23
CA ASP A 22 17.82 -14.21 7.52
C ASP A 22 16.54 -13.50 7.99
N ARG A 23 16.38 -13.40 9.33
CA ARG A 23 15.22 -12.73 9.94
C ARG A 23 15.16 -11.24 9.60
N VAL A 24 16.29 -10.54 9.61
CA VAL A 24 16.33 -9.12 9.26
C VAL A 24 16.05 -8.91 7.77
N LEU A 25 16.60 -9.77 6.90
CA LEU A 25 16.36 -9.72 5.46
C LEU A 25 14.90 -9.98 5.10
N GLU A 26 14.22 -10.88 5.81
CA GLU A 26 12.78 -11.12 5.65
C GLU A 26 11.97 -9.85 5.92
N HIS A 27 12.16 -9.22 7.08
CA HIS A 27 11.44 -7.99 7.43
C HIS A 27 11.75 -6.83 6.50
N ILE A 28 13.00 -6.68 6.05
CA ILE A 28 13.36 -5.63 5.08
C ILE A 28 12.66 -5.89 3.75
N ARG A 29 12.55 -7.15 3.32
CA ARG A 29 11.84 -7.49 2.08
C ARG A 29 10.36 -7.13 2.18
N GLU A 30 9.69 -7.51 3.27
CA GLU A 30 8.30 -7.16 3.54
C GLU A 30 8.11 -5.64 3.47
N TYR A 31 8.95 -4.89 4.19
CA TYR A 31 8.88 -3.43 4.22
C TYR A 31 9.11 -2.78 2.85
N ILE A 32 9.99 -3.33 2.02
CA ILE A 32 10.21 -2.84 0.65
C ILE A 32 8.97 -3.07 -0.21
N GLU A 33 8.30 -4.22 -0.08
CA GLU A 33 7.06 -4.49 -0.81
C GLU A 33 5.92 -3.56 -0.35
N ASP A 34 5.79 -3.31 0.95
CA ASP A 34 4.81 -2.34 1.48
C ASP A 34 5.02 -0.94 0.86
N ILE A 35 6.28 -0.47 0.79
CA ILE A 35 6.60 0.81 0.16
C ILE A 35 6.25 0.79 -1.34
N ARG A 36 6.54 -0.31 -2.04
CA ARG A 36 6.24 -0.43 -3.48
C ARG A 36 4.74 -0.40 -3.73
N ASP A 37 3.96 -1.03 -2.88
CA ASP A 37 2.51 -1.03 -3.00
C ASP A 37 1.90 0.33 -2.66
N GLU A 38 2.41 1.03 -1.64
CA GLU A 38 2.01 2.42 -1.35
C GLU A 38 2.30 3.34 -2.54
N LEU A 39 3.47 3.20 -3.19
CA LEU A 39 3.80 4.00 -4.38
C LEU A 39 2.84 3.73 -5.55
N LYS A 40 2.46 2.46 -5.76
CA LYS A 40 1.45 2.11 -6.78
C LYS A 40 0.08 2.68 -6.42
N TRP A 41 -0.28 2.66 -5.14
CA TRP A 41 -1.51 3.24 -4.64
C TRP A 41 -1.55 4.74 -4.90
N ASP A 42 -0.50 5.47 -4.52
CA ASP A 42 -0.39 6.91 -4.75
C ASP A 42 -0.48 7.29 -6.22
N GLU A 43 0.22 6.57 -7.09
CA GLU A 43 0.16 6.79 -8.54
C GLU A 43 -1.27 6.56 -9.06
N SER A 44 -1.91 5.46 -8.66
CA SER A 44 -3.27 5.11 -9.06
C SER A 44 -4.31 6.11 -8.53
N PHE A 45 -4.15 6.54 -7.28
CA PHE A 45 -5.03 7.48 -6.61
C PHE A 45 -4.92 8.88 -7.21
N SER A 46 -3.70 9.37 -7.45
CA SER A 46 -3.47 10.70 -8.04
C SER A 46 -4.19 10.89 -9.38
N ARG A 47 -4.37 9.81 -10.15
CA ARG A 47 -5.05 9.82 -11.46
C ARG A 47 -6.56 9.58 -11.39
N SER A 48 -7.10 9.18 -10.23
CA SER A 48 -8.51 8.75 -10.09
C SER A 48 -9.39 9.71 -9.29
N GLN A 49 -8.82 10.74 -8.65
CA GLN A 49 -9.55 11.67 -7.76
C GLN A 49 -10.86 12.22 -8.35
N ASN A 50 -10.84 12.73 -9.59
CA ASN A 50 -12.04 13.27 -10.23
C ASN A 50 -13.13 12.21 -10.45
N LYS A 51 -12.74 10.98 -10.82
CA LYS A 51 -13.68 9.86 -10.99
C LYS A 51 -14.27 9.44 -9.65
N LEU A 52 -13.46 9.39 -8.60
CA LEU A 52 -13.91 9.06 -7.25
C LEU A 52 -14.88 10.12 -6.70
N ILE A 53 -14.61 11.42 -6.92
CA ILE A 53 -15.52 12.50 -6.55
C ILE A 53 -16.85 12.37 -7.30
N ALA A 54 -16.82 12.10 -8.60
CA ALA A 54 -18.02 11.90 -9.40
C ALA A 54 -18.84 10.70 -8.91
N ALA A 55 -18.18 9.56 -8.65
CA ALA A 55 -18.81 8.36 -8.12
C ALA A 55 -19.45 8.61 -6.74
N ALA A 56 -18.76 9.30 -5.83
CA ALA A 56 -19.28 9.63 -4.50
C ALA A 56 -20.50 10.55 -4.58
N ARG A 57 -20.49 11.54 -5.48
CA ARG A 57 -21.66 12.42 -5.73
C ARG A 57 -22.84 11.62 -6.27
N GLN A 58 -22.59 10.72 -7.20
CA GLN A 58 -23.62 9.86 -7.78
C GLN A 58 -24.23 8.93 -6.72
N ALA A 59 -23.41 8.28 -5.90
CA ALA A 59 -23.89 7.43 -4.81
C ALA A 59 -24.79 8.20 -3.83
N ARG A 60 -24.41 9.44 -3.46
CA ARG A 60 -25.25 10.30 -2.60
C ARG A 60 -26.60 10.63 -3.25
N LYS A 61 -26.60 10.91 -4.55
CA LYS A 61 -27.83 11.15 -5.31
C LYS A 61 -28.72 9.91 -5.30
N GLU A 62 -28.18 8.75 -5.59
CA GLU A 62 -28.92 7.48 -5.58
C GLU A 62 -29.51 7.15 -4.21
N ILE A 63 -28.79 7.41 -3.12
CA ILE A 63 -29.31 7.30 -1.75
C ILE A 63 -30.51 8.23 -1.56
N SER A 64 -30.40 9.51 -1.97
CA SER A 64 -31.50 10.48 -1.82
C SER A 64 -32.73 10.14 -2.68
N GLU A 65 -32.51 9.46 -3.81
CA GLU A 65 -33.56 8.96 -4.70
C GLU A 65 -34.15 7.62 -4.23
N GLY A 66 -33.68 7.06 -3.10
CA GLY A 66 -34.15 5.78 -2.57
C GLY A 66 -33.71 4.56 -3.37
N LYS A 67 -32.69 4.69 -4.23
CA LYS A 67 -32.17 3.62 -5.09
C LYS A 67 -31.09 2.76 -4.42
N ALA A 68 -30.56 3.22 -3.28
CA ALA A 68 -29.53 2.51 -2.55
C ALA A 68 -30.14 1.62 -1.46
N VAL A 69 -29.51 0.46 -1.25
CA VAL A 69 -29.81 -0.45 -0.13
C VAL A 69 -28.60 -0.50 0.81
N PRO A 70 -28.81 -0.80 2.11
CA PRO A 70 -27.70 -1.08 3.01
C PRO A 70 -26.80 -2.18 2.44
N PHE A 71 -25.49 -2.01 2.59
CA PHE A 71 -24.54 -3.04 2.23
C PHE A 71 -24.71 -4.25 3.14
N ASP A 72 -24.84 -5.43 2.54
CA ASP A 72 -24.97 -6.71 3.22
C ASP A 72 -23.84 -7.63 2.78
N LEU A 73 -22.94 -7.96 3.72
CA LEU A 73 -21.76 -8.78 3.45
C LEU A 73 -22.15 -10.25 3.20
N ASP A 74 -23.24 -10.72 3.81
CA ASP A 74 -23.67 -12.11 3.71
C ASP A 74 -24.42 -12.40 2.39
N ALA A 75 -24.79 -11.34 1.66
CA ALA A 75 -25.53 -11.42 0.39
C ALA A 75 -24.65 -11.25 -0.87
N LEU A 76 -23.32 -11.21 -0.71
CA LEU A 76 -22.32 -11.10 -1.77
C LEU A 76 -22.04 -12.44 -2.46
#